data_AF-V2WAK6-F1
#
_entry.id   AF-V2WAK6-F1
#
_cell.length_a   1.000
_cell.length_b   1.000
_cell.length_c   1.000
_cell.angle_alpha   90.00
_cell.angle_beta   90.00
_cell.angle_gamma   90.00
#
_symmetry.space_group_name_H-M   'P 1'
#
loop_
_entity.id
_entity.type
_entity.pdbx_description
1 polymer ?
#
loop_
_entity_poly.entity_id
_entity_poly.type
_entity_poly.pdbx_seq_one_letter_code
_entity_poly.pdbx_strand_id
1 'polypeptide(L)'
;MAVQFSQAYDVYTEVKHCIKKRVLDVLDRSRPHWRMLNCCPPYQYEVWDKLKLPIQMLICGDSNDTMKRVEARGAPETDAEGNKVALGMLKECLDPRDGGEDYFLSQVEVDKWGEKRWTWKDGERLMTNDSDNPCDDK
;
A
#
# COMPACT_ATOMS: atom_id res chain seq x y z
N MET A 1 15.54 -3.03 -28.00
CA MET A 1 14.24 -3.75 -27.97
C MET A 1 13.44 -3.47 -26.69
N ALA A 2 14.03 -3.54 -25.49
CA ALA A 2 13.29 -3.28 -24.25
C ALA A 2 12.59 -1.91 -24.18
N VAL A 3 13.24 -0.84 -24.67
CA VAL A 3 12.67 0.53 -24.65
C VAL A 3 11.40 0.65 -25.50
N GLN A 4 11.41 0.11 -26.73
CA GLN A 4 10.25 0.16 -27.63
C GLN A 4 9.06 -0.62 -27.06
N PHE A 5 9.33 -1.75 -26.38
CA PHE A 5 8.29 -2.53 -25.72
C PHE A 5 7.68 -1.78 -24.53
N SER A 6 8.52 -1.15 -23.69
CA SER A 6 8.05 -0.32 -22.58
C SER A 6 7.14 0.81 -23.09
N GLN A 7 7.60 1.55 -24.10
CA GLN A 7 6.83 2.65 -24.69
C GLN A 7 5.49 2.18 -25.24
N ALA A 8 5.46 1.06 -25.96
CA ALA A 8 4.22 0.50 -26.49
C ALA A 8 3.27 0.05 -25.37
N TYR A 9 3.81 -0.52 -24.29
CA TYR A 9 3.04 -0.93 -23.12
C TYR A 9 2.45 0.27 -22.37
N ASP A 10 3.23 1.34 -22.17
CA ASP A 10 2.77 2.57 -21.51
C ASP A 10 1.59 3.19 -22.29
N VAL A 11 1.73 3.30 -23.62
CA VAL A 11 0.64 3.78 -24.50
C VAL A 11 -0.60 2.87 -24.41
N TYR A 12 -0.41 1.55 -24.40
CA TYR A 12 -1.52 0.61 -24.24
C TYR A 12 -2.24 0.79 -22.90
N THR A 13 -1.50 0.97 -21.80
CA THR A 13 -2.09 1.21 -20.48
C THR A 13 -2.83 2.54 -20.43
N GLU A 14 -2.30 3.58 -21.07
CA GLU A 14 -2.93 4.90 -21.15
C GLU A 14 -4.25 4.86 -21.91
N VAL A 15 -4.29 4.19 -23.07
CA VAL A 15 -5.52 4.00 -23.84
C VAL A 15 -6.58 3.27 -23.00
N LYS A 16 -6.20 2.22 -22.28
CA LYS A 16 -7.12 1.50 -21.38
C LYS A 16 -7.62 2.38 -20.25
N HIS A 17 -6.75 3.19 -19.67
CA HIS A 17 -7.12 4.12 -18.60
C HIS A 17 -8.14 5.16 -19.11
N CYS A 18 -7.88 5.76 -20.26
CA CYS A 18 -8.79 6.69 -20.93
C CYS A 18 -10.18 6.08 -21.20
N ILE A 19 -10.24 4.87 -21.74
CA ILE A 19 -11.50 4.16 -21.99
C ILE A 19 -12.23 3.89 -20.68
N LYS A 20 -11.53 3.37 -19.67
CA LYS A 20 -12.10 3.09 -18.35
C LYS A 20 -12.69 4.35 -17.72
N LYS A 21 -11.99 5.48 -17.79
CA LYS A 21 -12.47 6.77 -17.26
C LYS A 21 -13.78 7.20 -17.91
N ARG A 22 -13.86 7.15 -19.25
CA ARG A 22 -15.10 7.47 -19.98
C ARG A 22 -16.26 6.55 -19.61
N VAL A 23 -16.00 5.25 -19.47
CA VAL A 23 -17.02 4.28 -19.03
C VAL A 23 -17.50 4.60 -17.61
N LEU A 24 -16.60 4.96 -16.70
CA LEU A 24 -16.96 5.34 -15.33
C LEU A 24 -17.78 6.63 -15.32
N ASP A 25 -17.42 7.64 -16.12
CA ASP A 25 -18.18 8.89 -16.24
C ASP A 25 -19.61 8.64 -16.72
N VAL A 26 -19.79 7.84 -17.78
CA VAL A 26 -21.12 7.51 -18.32
C VAL A 26 -21.99 6.75 -17.31
N LEU A 27 -21.37 5.98 -16.42
CA LEU A 27 -22.06 5.23 -15.37
C LEU A 27 -22.27 6.05 -14.08
N ASP A 28 -21.91 7.34 -14.05
CA ASP A 28 -21.91 8.20 -12.86
C ASP A 28 -21.06 7.62 -11.71
N ARG A 29 -19.91 7.04 -12.07
CA ARG A 29 -18.96 6.37 -11.17
C ARG A 29 -17.64 7.11 -11.00
N SER A 30 -17.55 8.34 -11.47
CA SER A 30 -16.34 9.17 -11.40
C SER A 30 -16.32 10.15 -10.23
N ARG A 31 -17.30 10.06 -9.32
CA ARG A 31 -17.29 10.84 -8.09
C ARG A 31 -16.07 10.46 -7.24
N PRO A 32 -15.46 11.42 -6.50
CA PRO A 32 -14.40 11.10 -5.55
C PRO A 32 -14.83 9.97 -4.61
N HIS A 33 -13.93 9.00 -4.42
CA HIS A 33 -14.17 7.84 -3.56
C HIS A 33 -15.35 6.94 -3.97
N TRP A 34 -15.93 7.09 -5.18
CA TRP A 34 -17.07 6.28 -5.62
C TRP A 34 -16.80 4.79 -5.47
N ARG A 35 -15.61 4.33 -5.87
CA ARG A 35 -15.19 2.94 -5.70
C ARG A 35 -15.09 2.54 -4.24
N MET A 36 -14.54 3.35 -3.35
CA MET A 36 -14.47 3.00 -1.93
C MET A 36 -15.87 2.88 -1.31
N LEU A 37 -16.81 3.75 -1.71
CA LEU A 37 -18.18 3.77 -1.22
C LEU A 37 -19.06 2.66 -1.82
N ASN A 38 -18.74 2.19 -3.03
CA ASN A 38 -19.54 1.21 -3.79
C ASN A 38 -18.79 -0.11 -4.04
N CYS A 39 -17.55 -0.25 -3.56
CA CYS A 39 -16.86 -1.53 -3.52
C CYS A 39 -17.67 -2.40 -2.57
N CYS A 40 -17.96 -3.61 -3.03
CA CYS A 40 -18.80 -4.56 -2.31
C CYS A 40 -18.36 -4.61 -0.83
N PRO A 41 -19.23 -4.26 0.12
CA PRO A 41 -18.98 -4.45 1.55
C PRO A 41 -19.42 -5.81 2.12
N PRO A 42 -19.71 -6.91 1.37
CA PRO A 42 -20.22 -8.14 1.98
C PRO A 42 -19.18 -8.82 2.87
N TYR A 43 -17.93 -8.33 2.91
CA TYR A 43 -16.92 -8.71 3.90
C TYR A 43 -16.93 -7.85 5.18
N GLN A 44 -17.69 -6.75 5.22
CA GLN A 44 -17.71 -5.79 6.35
C GLN A 44 -19.09 -5.60 6.99
N TYR A 45 -20.17 -6.04 6.36
CA TYR A 45 -21.49 -5.97 6.99
C TYR A 45 -21.59 -6.97 8.15
N GLU A 46 -21.84 -6.46 9.35
CA GLU A 46 -22.25 -7.29 10.48
C GLU A 46 -23.66 -7.85 10.23
N VAL A 47 -23.83 -9.16 10.35
CA VAL A 47 -25.15 -9.78 10.30
C VAL A 47 -25.87 -9.43 11.60
N TRP A 48 -27.00 -8.73 11.50
CA TRP A 48 -27.88 -8.45 12.63
C TRP A 48 -28.31 -9.78 13.26
N ASP A 49 -28.02 -9.98 14.55
CA ASP A 49 -28.23 -11.23 15.32
C ASP A 49 -27.10 -12.29 15.28
N LYS A 50 -25.85 -11.91 14.99
CA LYS A 50 -24.69 -12.79 15.23
C LYS A 50 -23.81 -12.29 16.37
N LEU A 51 -23.18 -13.23 17.07
CA LEU A 51 -22.18 -12.94 18.10
C LEU A 51 -21.02 -12.15 17.48
N LYS A 52 -20.64 -11.03 18.11
CA LYS A 52 -19.46 -10.27 17.69
C LYS A 52 -18.21 -11.13 17.88
N LEU A 53 -17.54 -11.43 16.78
CA LEU A 53 -16.24 -12.10 16.82
C LEU A 53 -15.19 -11.12 17.37
N PRO A 54 -14.23 -11.58 18.20
CA PRO A 54 -13.10 -10.75 18.64
C PRO A 54 -12.27 -10.21 17.47
N ILE A 55 -12.22 -10.96 16.37
CA ILE A 55 -11.59 -10.58 15.12
C ILE A 55 -12.68 -10.47 14.06
N GLN A 56 -13.02 -9.25 13.64
CA GLN A 56 -14.12 -8.97 12.71
C GLN A 56 -13.76 -9.20 11.24
N MET A 57 -12.45 -9.20 10.91
CA MET A 57 -11.99 -9.31 9.54
C MET A 57 -10.61 -9.96 9.49
N LEU A 58 -10.47 -11.00 8.67
CA LEU A 58 -9.18 -11.59 8.32
C LEU A 58 -8.92 -11.27 6.85
N ILE A 59 -7.97 -10.38 6.58
CA ILE A 59 -7.61 -10.00 5.20
C ILE A 59 -6.40 -10.82 4.79
N CYS A 60 -6.59 -11.78 3.88
CA CYS A 60 -5.47 -12.37 3.15
C CYS A 60 -5.25 -11.53 1.89
N GLY A 61 -4.36 -10.55 1.99
CA GLY A 61 -3.82 -9.89 0.81
C GLY A 61 -2.86 -10.85 0.13
N ASP A 62 -3.11 -11.20 -1.13
CA ASP A 62 -2.04 -11.70 -2.01
C ASP A 62 -1.07 -10.53 -2.24
N SER A 63 -0.24 -10.28 -1.25
CA SER A 63 0.91 -9.43 -1.41
C SER A 63 1.89 -10.25 -2.21
N ASN A 64 1.82 -10.08 -3.53
CA ASN A 64 2.87 -10.53 -4.44
C ASN A 64 4.23 -9.88 -4.10
N ASP A 65 4.27 -8.94 -3.14
CA ASP A 65 5.48 -8.39 -2.52
C ASP A 65 6.05 -9.24 -1.37
N THR A 66 5.29 -10.14 -0.75
CA THR A 66 5.81 -11.01 0.33
C THR A 66 6.83 -12.04 -0.16
N MET A 67 6.92 -12.27 -1.48
CA MET A 67 7.88 -13.20 -2.09
C MET A 67 9.12 -12.51 -2.71
N LYS A 68 9.43 -11.26 -2.32
CA LYS A 68 10.73 -10.65 -2.60
C LYS A 68 11.43 -10.18 -1.34
N ARG A 69 12.00 -11.15 -0.60
CA ARG A 69 13.20 -10.92 0.22
C ARG A 69 14.42 -10.66 -0.68
N VAL A 70 14.30 -9.73 -1.62
CA VAL A 70 15.47 -9.20 -2.31
C VAL A 70 15.85 -7.98 -1.48
N GLU A 71 17.09 -7.90 -1.01
CA GLU A 71 17.56 -6.70 -0.32
C GLU A 71 17.26 -5.48 -1.19
N ALA A 72 16.27 -4.68 -0.78
CA ALA A 72 15.80 -3.51 -1.53
C ALA A 72 16.92 -2.48 -1.74
N ARG A 73 18.01 -2.60 -0.99
CA ARG A 73 19.14 -1.67 -0.99
C ARG A 73 20.47 -2.41 -1.14
N GLY A 74 21.46 -1.71 -1.66
CA GLY A 74 22.87 -2.12 -1.65
C GLY A 74 23.46 -2.16 -0.24
N ALA A 75 24.74 -2.54 -0.14
CA ALA A 75 25.47 -2.46 1.11
C ALA A 75 25.42 -1.01 1.65
N PRO A 76 25.17 -0.81 2.96
CA PRO A 76 25.19 0.52 3.55
C PRO A 76 26.60 1.12 3.49
N GLU A 77 26.68 2.43 3.32
CA GLU A 77 27.95 3.14 3.47
C GLU A 77 28.35 3.08 4.94
N THR A 78 29.61 2.70 5.19
CA THR A 78 30.18 2.55 6.53
C THR A 78 31.32 3.55 6.73
N ASP A 79 31.42 4.13 7.93
CA ASP A 79 32.56 4.98 8.31
C ASP A 79 33.83 4.12 8.53
N ALA A 80 34.95 4.78 8.83
CA ALA A 80 36.22 4.10 9.08
C ALA A 80 36.17 3.15 10.29
N GLU A 81 35.21 3.38 11.20
CA GLU A 81 34.92 2.60 12.40
C GLU A 81 33.89 1.48 12.17
N GLY A 82 33.32 1.37 10.96
CA GLY A 82 32.37 0.32 10.58
C GLY A 82 30.90 0.60 10.96
N ASN A 83 30.57 1.82 11.39
CA ASN A 83 29.19 2.23 11.66
C ASN A 83 28.47 2.62 10.36
N LYS A 84 27.21 2.24 10.25
CA LYS A 84 26.38 2.54 9.07
C LYS A 84 26.04 4.03 9.04
N VAL A 85 26.59 4.75 8.07
CA VAL A 85 26.39 6.19 7.88
C VAL A 85 25.18 6.47 6.99
N ALA A 86 25.00 5.66 5.94
CA ALA A 86 23.90 5.81 5.00
C ALA A 86 23.37 4.46 4.54
N LEU A 87 22.09 4.43 4.19
CA LEU A 87 21.48 3.28 3.55
C LEU A 87 22.06 3.12 2.13
N GLY A 88 22.33 1.89 1.71
CA GLY A 88 22.80 1.62 0.35
C GLY A 88 21.79 2.03 -0.71
N MET A 89 22.26 2.15 -1.96
CA MET A 89 21.43 2.53 -3.10
C MET A 89 20.22 1.62 -3.25
N LEU A 90 19.04 2.21 -3.52
CA LEU A 90 17.82 1.46 -3.78
C LEU A 90 17.97 0.65 -5.07
N LYS A 91 17.83 -0.67 -4.97
CA LYS A 91 17.86 -1.62 -6.09
C LYS A 91 16.47 -1.80 -6.73
N GLU A 92 15.42 -1.42 -6.00
CA GLU A 92 14.05 -1.46 -6.52
C GLU A 92 13.90 -0.47 -7.67
N CYS A 93 13.29 -0.94 -8.75
CA CYS A 93 12.92 -0.06 -9.86
C CYS A 93 11.81 0.86 -9.36
N LEU A 94 12.09 2.17 -9.30
CA LEU A 94 11.06 3.16 -9.02
C LEU A 94 9.99 3.04 -10.10
N ASP A 95 8.75 2.87 -9.68
CA ASP A 95 7.61 2.87 -10.59
C ASP A 95 7.11 4.32 -10.72
N PRO A 96 7.36 5.01 -11.84
CA PRO A 96 6.90 6.38 -12.04
C PRO A 96 5.41 6.44 -12.38
N ARG A 97 4.75 5.30 -12.54
CA ARG A 97 3.34 5.26 -12.92
C ARG A 97 2.50 5.77 -11.76
N ASP A 98 1.62 6.72 -12.06
CA ASP A 98 0.55 7.10 -11.16
C ASP A 98 -0.42 5.91 -11.04
N GLY A 99 -0.55 5.35 -9.83
CA GLY A 99 -1.50 4.28 -9.52
C GLY A 99 -2.96 4.71 -9.71
N GLY A 100 -3.19 6.01 -9.92
CA GLY A 100 -4.47 6.65 -10.13
C GLY A 100 -5.12 7.06 -8.81
N GLU A 101 -5.89 8.14 -8.85
CA GLU A 101 -6.52 8.77 -7.67
C GLU A 101 -7.60 7.91 -6.98
N ASP A 102 -7.95 6.77 -7.57
CA ASP A 102 -9.05 5.91 -7.14
C ASP A 102 -8.66 4.92 -6.03
N TYR A 103 -7.43 4.38 -6.07
CA TYR A 103 -6.97 3.29 -5.19
C TYR A 103 -5.78 3.68 -4.33
N PHE A 104 -4.90 4.53 -4.85
CA PHE A 104 -3.66 4.89 -4.18
C PHE A 104 -3.76 6.34 -3.70
N LEU A 105 -3.36 6.58 -2.46
CA LEU A 105 -3.21 7.93 -1.95
C LEU A 105 -2.09 8.63 -2.71
N SER A 106 -2.22 9.93 -2.92
CA SER A 106 -1.13 10.73 -3.47
C SER A 106 0.11 10.62 -2.57
N GLN A 107 1.31 10.68 -3.14
CA GLN A 107 2.54 10.63 -2.34
C GLN A 107 2.55 11.69 -1.22
N VAL A 108 2.01 12.87 -1.51
CA VAL A 108 1.86 13.97 -0.54
C VAL A 108 0.98 13.56 0.64
N GLU A 109 -0.08 12.79 0.40
CA GLU A 109 -0.94 12.24 1.47
C GLU A 109 -0.29 11.09 2.20
N VAL A 110 0.37 10.17 1.50
CA VAL A 110 1.15 9.07 2.12
C VAL A 110 2.21 9.64 3.06
N ASP A 111 2.94 10.66 2.62
CA ASP A 111 4.00 11.30 3.39
C ASP A 111 3.48 11.92 4.70
N LYS A 112 2.19 12.28 4.81
CA LYS A 112 1.60 12.76 6.09
C LYS A 112 1.66 11.67 7.17
N TRP A 113 1.60 10.41 6.77
CA TRP A 113 1.68 9.24 7.63
C TRP A 113 3.11 8.72 7.82
N GLY A 114 4.14 9.46 7.38
CA GLY A 114 5.52 9.11 7.66
C GLY A 114 5.83 9.17 9.15
N GLU A 115 6.63 8.22 9.64
CA GLU A 115 6.98 8.06 11.08
C GLU A 115 7.43 9.38 11.75
N LYS A 116 8.18 10.22 11.02
CA LYS A 116 8.66 11.53 11.48
C LYS A 116 7.54 12.53 11.82
N ARG A 117 6.34 12.30 11.31
CA ARG A 117 5.16 13.18 11.48
C ARG A 117 4.13 12.59 12.44
N TRP A 118 4.41 11.43 13.04
CA TRP A 118 3.50 10.82 14.01
C TRP A 118 3.48 11.63 15.30
N THR A 119 2.40 12.38 15.51
CA THR A 119 2.13 13.05 16.79
C THR A 119 1.16 12.19 17.58
N TRP A 120 1.69 11.38 18.50
CA TRP A 120 0.89 10.59 19.42
C TRP A 120 0.33 11.53 20.49
N LYS A 121 -1.01 11.53 20.68
CA LYS A 121 -1.65 12.42 21.66
C LYS A 121 -1.40 12.02 23.11
N ASP A 122 -0.96 10.78 23.37
CA ASP A 122 -0.88 10.22 24.73
C ASP A 122 0.46 9.55 25.07
N GLY A 123 1.57 10.04 24.50
CA GLY A 123 2.92 9.89 25.08
C GLY A 123 3.54 8.49 25.22
N GLU A 124 2.83 7.39 24.96
CA GLU A 124 3.40 6.04 25.08
C GLU A 124 3.27 5.26 23.77
N ARG A 125 4.42 4.73 23.31
CA ARG A 125 4.43 3.62 22.37
C ARG A 125 3.76 2.47 23.10
N LEU A 126 2.56 2.07 22.68
CA LEU A 126 2.00 0.77 23.04
C LEU A 126 2.94 -0.29 22.45
N MET A 127 3.98 -0.63 23.19
CA MET A 127 4.64 -1.91 23.05
C MET A 127 3.55 -2.89 23.45
N THR A 128 2.82 -3.44 22.48
CA THR A 128 2.05 -4.65 22.73
C THR A 128 3.09 -5.67 23.16
N ASN A 129 3.15 -6.00 24.45
CA ASN A 129 3.96 -7.11 24.90
C ASN A 129 3.51 -8.32 24.06
N ASP A 130 4.44 -9.04 23.45
CA ASP A 130 4.16 -10.20 22.59
C ASP A 130 3.20 -11.21 23.27
N SER A 131 3.17 -11.22 24.61
CA SER A 131 2.24 -12.02 25.42
C SER A 131 0.73 -11.77 25.19
N ASP A 132 0.35 -10.61 24.65
CA ASP A 132 -1.04 -10.25 24.35
C ASP A 132 -1.39 -10.48 22.86
N ASN A 133 -0.45 -10.97 22.05
CA ASN A 133 -0.71 -11.34 20.68
C ASN A 133 -1.51 -12.66 20.63
N PRO A 134 -2.78 -12.66 20.22
CA PRO A 134 -3.59 -13.87 20.12
C PRO A 134 -3.10 -14.83 19.02
N CYS A 135 -2.08 -14.44 18.25
CA CYS A 135 -1.48 -15.22 17.17
C CYS A 135 -0.08 -15.75 17.50
N ASP A 136 0.45 -15.54 18.70
CA ASP A 136 1.69 -16.19 19.12
C ASP A 136 1.38 -17.60 19.65
N ASP A 137 2.03 -18.60 19.06
CA ASP A 137 1.97 -19.99 19.49
C ASP A 137 2.61 -20.11 20.88
N LYS A 138 1.77 -20.29 21.92
CA LYS A 138 2.22 -20.63 23.28
C LYS A 138 2.71 -22.07 23.38
#